data_AF-X1W0F1-F1
#
_entry.id   AF-X1W0F1-F1
#
_cell.length_a   1.000
_cell.length_b   1.000
_cell.length_c   1.000
_cell.angle_alpha   90.00
_cell.angle_beta   90.00
_cell.angle_gamma   90.00
#
_symmetry.space_group_name_H-M   'P 1'
#
loop_
_entity.id
_entity.type
_entity.pdbx_description
1 polymer ?
#
loop_
_entity_poly.entity_id
_entity_poly.type
_entity_poly.pdbx_seq_one_letter_code
_entity_poly.pdbx_strand_id
1 'polypeptide(L)'
;AEIPVIMINGNHDNPISFGRATSLDIFDTLNVSGVKVVTEPEMFNIETKAGPVQVFGLPWPTKNLFLAKEEYKDFTDEEITKEIQSRASEKIKEFSRMMKSGTPAIFAAHLAAAEATYSGSERSAIIGRDPVFSTKVLAQKEFDYVALGHIHKFQDLNLNNHPPVVYPGSIERINFGEEKDDKGICLVNIEKGNTSYEFIPLPARKFV
;
A
#
# COMPACT_ATOMS: atom_id res chain seq x y z
N ALA A 1 -23.01 11.26 -2.71
CA ALA A 1 -22.94 9.79 -2.75
C ALA A 1 -22.21 9.35 -1.49
N GLU A 2 -22.72 8.34 -0.77
CA GLU A 2 -22.05 7.77 0.40
C GLU A 2 -21.07 6.68 -0.07
N ILE A 3 -19.88 7.10 -0.49
CA ILE A 3 -18.84 6.19 -0.97
C ILE A 3 -17.86 5.94 0.19
N PRO A 4 -17.67 4.68 0.63
CA PRO A 4 -16.65 4.35 1.62
C PRO A 4 -15.25 4.71 1.13
N VAL A 5 -14.45 5.32 1.99
CA VAL A 5 -13.07 5.71 1.72
C VAL A 5 -12.15 4.98 2.69
N ILE A 6 -11.16 4.28 2.17
CA ILE A 6 -10.08 3.69 2.96
C ILE A 6 -8.82 4.52 2.73
N MET A 7 -8.15 4.90 3.81
CA MET A 7 -6.86 5.58 3.77
C MET A 7 -5.81 4.68 4.43
N ILE A 8 -4.76 4.32 3.70
CA ILE A 8 -3.64 3.51 4.22
C ILE A 8 -2.51 4.44 4.61
N ASN A 9 -2.04 4.35 5.86
CA ASN A 9 -0.96 5.17 6.38
C ASN A 9 0.38 4.87 5.67
N GLY A 10 0.98 5.87 5.03
CA GLY A 10 2.23 5.76 4.29
C GLY A 10 3.49 6.05 5.12
N ASN A 11 4.65 5.97 4.49
CA ASN A 11 5.94 6.25 5.15
C ASN A 11 6.08 7.73 5.55
N HIS A 12 5.50 8.65 4.78
CA HIS A 12 5.53 10.10 5.03
C HIS A 12 4.46 10.59 6.01
N ASP A 13 3.46 9.77 6.30
CA ASP A 13 2.39 10.13 7.21
C ASP A 13 2.79 9.92 8.68
N ASN A 14 3.81 9.11 8.95
CA ASN A 14 4.27 8.89 10.32
C ASN A 14 4.94 10.15 10.92
N PRO A 15 4.71 10.46 12.21
CA PRO A 15 5.29 11.64 12.83
C PRO A 15 6.82 11.60 12.79
N ILE A 16 7.44 12.67 12.30
CA ILE A 16 8.90 12.89 12.38
C ILE A 16 9.34 13.02 13.86
N SER A 17 8.38 13.23 14.78
CA SER A 17 8.62 13.39 16.21
C SER A 17 7.50 12.73 17.02
N PHE A 18 7.85 12.01 18.08
CA PHE A 18 6.90 11.39 19.01
C PHE A 18 5.89 12.43 19.52
N GLY A 19 4.58 12.21 19.29
CA GLY A 19 3.50 13.06 19.82
C GLY A 19 2.95 14.18 18.92
N ARG A 20 3.30 14.24 17.62
CA ARG A 20 2.60 15.11 16.65
C ARG A 20 1.57 14.33 15.85
N ALA A 21 0.36 14.86 15.74
CA ALA A 21 -0.71 14.29 14.93
C ALA A 21 -0.31 14.25 13.44
N THR A 22 -0.60 13.15 12.78
CA THR A 22 -0.41 12.97 11.33
C THR A 22 -1.51 13.69 10.55
N SER A 23 -1.29 13.90 9.25
CA SER A 23 -2.32 14.42 8.34
C SER A 23 -3.57 13.52 8.32
N LEU A 24 -3.40 12.22 8.59
CA LEU A 24 -4.48 11.23 8.61
C LEU A 24 -5.19 11.14 9.96
N ASP A 25 -4.50 11.46 11.07
CA ASP A 25 -5.07 11.43 12.43
C ASP A 25 -6.26 12.38 12.56
N ILE A 26 -6.31 13.45 11.76
CA ILE A 26 -7.44 14.38 11.72
C ILE A 26 -8.72 13.66 11.30
N PHE A 27 -8.67 12.73 10.34
CA PHE A 27 -9.87 12.02 9.87
C PHE A 27 -10.40 11.03 10.91
N ASP A 28 -9.50 10.36 11.63
CA ASP A 28 -9.86 9.48 12.74
C ASP A 28 -10.40 10.29 13.94
N THR A 29 -9.71 11.38 14.29
CA THR A 29 -10.11 12.29 15.38
C THR A 29 -11.45 12.97 15.11
N LEU A 30 -11.72 13.35 13.86
CA LEU A 30 -12.99 13.95 13.44
C LEU A 30 -14.09 12.93 13.18
N ASN A 31 -13.78 11.62 13.25
CA ASN A 31 -14.69 10.51 13.00
C ASN A 31 -15.56 10.74 11.75
N VAL A 32 -14.90 11.09 10.64
CA VAL A 32 -15.58 11.43 9.39
C VAL A 32 -16.35 10.20 8.89
N SER A 33 -17.67 10.30 8.86
CA SER A 33 -18.54 9.20 8.45
C SER A 33 -18.15 8.66 7.07
N GLY A 34 -18.02 7.34 6.96
CA GLY A 34 -17.64 6.67 5.72
C GLY A 34 -16.14 6.65 5.42
N VAL A 35 -15.28 7.20 6.28
CA VAL A 35 -13.82 7.15 6.13
C VAL A 35 -13.24 6.18 7.16
N LYS A 36 -12.34 5.30 6.70
CA LYS A 36 -11.55 4.40 7.55
C LYS A 36 -10.07 4.64 7.32
N VAL A 37 -9.35 5.02 8.36
CA VAL A 37 -7.90 5.16 8.34
C VAL A 37 -7.28 3.89 8.91
N VAL A 38 -6.35 3.30 8.17
CA VAL A 38 -5.63 2.08 8.55
C VAL A 38 -4.22 2.48 8.99
N THR A 39 -3.98 2.45 10.30
CA THR A 39 -2.69 2.80 10.92
C THR A 39 -1.95 1.58 11.49
N GLU A 40 -2.65 0.45 11.62
CA GLU A 40 -2.08 -0.87 11.94
C GLU A 40 -2.64 -1.96 11.01
N PRO A 41 -1.98 -3.13 10.89
CA PRO A 41 -2.49 -4.22 10.06
C PRO A 41 -3.86 -4.71 10.54
N GLU A 42 -4.89 -4.59 9.72
CA GLU A 42 -6.26 -4.99 10.07
C GLU A 42 -7.04 -5.55 8.87
N MET A 43 -8.05 -6.38 9.17
CA MET A 43 -9.04 -6.83 8.19
C MET A 43 -10.43 -6.33 8.55
N PHE A 44 -11.17 -5.95 7.52
CA PHE A 44 -12.55 -5.51 7.67
C PHE A 44 -13.31 -5.76 6.37
N ASN A 45 -14.63 -5.67 6.44
CA ASN A 45 -15.51 -5.78 5.28
C ASN A 45 -16.05 -4.41 4.91
N ILE A 46 -16.23 -4.19 3.61
CA ILE A 46 -17.06 -3.11 3.07
C ILE A 46 -18.33 -3.75 2.52
N GLU A 47 -19.47 -3.32 3.05
CA GLU A 47 -20.77 -3.70 2.50
C GLU A 47 -21.07 -2.89 1.23
N THR A 48 -21.35 -3.58 0.14
CA THR A 48 -21.72 -2.96 -1.13
C THR A 48 -23.08 -3.47 -1.60
N LYS A 49 -23.67 -2.82 -2.59
CA LYS A 49 -24.92 -3.28 -3.22
C LYS A 49 -24.81 -4.66 -3.85
N ALA A 50 -23.60 -5.09 -4.24
CA ALA A 50 -23.32 -6.39 -4.84
C ALA A 50 -22.90 -7.46 -3.82
N GLY A 51 -22.86 -7.10 -2.53
CA GLY A 51 -22.36 -7.95 -1.45
C GLY A 51 -21.09 -7.42 -0.79
N PRO A 52 -20.57 -8.13 0.22
CA PRO A 52 -19.39 -7.69 0.95
C PRO A 52 -18.11 -7.82 0.11
N VAL A 53 -17.15 -6.94 0.35
CA VAL A 53 -15.76 -7.05 -0.10
C VAL A 53 -14.87 -7.07 1.14
N GLN A 54 -13.94 -8.02 1.20
CA GLN A 54 -12.95 -8.10 2.28
C GLN A 54 -11.77 -7.20 1.95
N VAL A 55 -11.25 -6.49 2.94
CA VAL A 55 -10.05 -5.66 2.79
C VAL A 55 -9.07 -6.07 3.87
N PHE A 56 -7.84 -6.38 3.46
CA PHE A 56 -6.69 -6.36 4.35
C PHE A 56 -5.90 -5.09 4.08
N GLY A 57 -5.82 -4.21 5.08
CA GLY A 57 -5.01 -3.02 5.04
C GLY A 57 -3.67 -3.24 5.73
N LEU A 58 -2.56 -2.94 5.07
CA LEU A 58 -1.22 -2.98 5.65
C LEU A 58 -0.53 -1.62 5.48
N PRO A 59 -0.45 -0.81 6.55
CA PRO A 59 0.25 0.47 6.51
C PRO A 59 1.77 0.26 6.42
N TRP A 60 2.50 1.36 6.17
CA TRP A 60 3.95 1.34 6.10
C TRP A 60 4.56 0.82 7.42
N PRO A 61 5.39 -0.24 7.38
CA PRO A 61 6.00 -0.77 8.59
C PRO A 61 7.17 0.12 9.04
N THR A 62 7.03 0.76 10.20
CA THR A 62 8.02 1.73 10.70
C THR A 62 9.12 1.10 11.53
N LYS A 63 10.36 1.56 11.34
CA LYS A 63 11.53 1.16 12.15
C LYS A 63 11.45 1.59 13.61
N ASN A 64 10.76 2.70 13.88
CA ASN A 64 10.65 3.28 15.22
C ASN A 64 10.06 2.30 16.25
N LEU A 65 9.19 1.38 15.82
CA LEU A 65 8.60 0.35 16.69
C LEU A 65 9.61 -0.72 17.15
N PHE A 66 10.71 -0.88 16.43
CA PHE A 66 11.77 -1.84 16.74
C PHE A 66 12.87 -1.18 17.57
N LEU A 67 13.28 0.04 17.22
CA LEU A 67 14.30 0.80 17.95
C LEU A 67 13.94 1.04 19.43
N ALA A 68 12.65 1.03 19.77
CA ALA A 68 12.18 1.21 21.15
C ALA A 68 12.26 -0.06 22.02
N LYS A 69 12.60 -1.23 21.46
CA LYS A 69 12.62 -2.52 22.18
C LYS A 69 14.07 -2.96 22.44
N GLU A 70 14.36 -3.34 23.68
CA GLU A 70 15.69 -3.81 24.09
C GLU A 70 16.20 -5.00 23.24
N GLU A 71 15.30 -5.84 22.72
CA GLU A 71 15.62 -6.96 21.82
C GLU A 71 16.37 -6.55 20.55
N TYR A 72 16.16 -5.32 20.04
CA TYR A 72 16.74 -4.84 18.77
C TYR A 72 17.80 -3.75 18.95
N LYS A 73 18.24 -3.49 20.18
CA LYS A 73 19.12 -2.37 20.51
C LYS A 73 20.51 -2.46 19.85
N ASP A 74 20.98 -3.69 19.62
CA ASP A 74 22.28 -3.96 19.00
C ASP A 74 22.16 -4.25 17.49
N PHE A 75 20.95 -4.19 16.91
CA PHE A 75 20.76 -4.46 15.49
C PHE A 75 21.22 -3.25 14.67
N THR A 76 21.87 -3.53 13.55
CA THR A 76 22.12 -2.56 12.49
C THR A 76 20.82 -2.18 11.77
N ASP A 77 20.82 -1.03 11.09
CA ASP A 77 19.69 -0.60 10.26
C ASP A 77 19.28 -1.66 9.22
N GLU A 78 20.25 -2.40 8.68
CA GLU A 78 20.02 -3.49 7.72
C GLU A 78 19.31 -4.68 8.37
N GLU A 79 19.74 -5.08 9.57
CA GLU A 79 19.11 -6.17 10.33
C GLU A 79 17.69 -5.81 10.74
N ILE A 80 17.44 -4.59 11.20
CA ILE A 80 16.09 -4.08 11.48
C ILE A 80 15.22 -4.12 10.23
N THR A 81 15.77 -3.70 9.07
CA THR A 81 15.03 -3.72 7.80
C THR A 81 14.66 -5.14 7.38
N LYS A 82 15.58 -6.10 7.54
CA LYS A 82 15.33 -7.53 7.28
C LYS A 82 14.28 -8.10 8.22
N GLU A 83 14.33 -7.76 9.49
CA GLU A 83 13.35 -8.21 10.48
C GLU A 83 11.94 -7.67 10.17
N ILE A 84 11.84 -6.38 9.83
CA ILE A 84 10.59 -5.76 9.37
C ILE A 84 10.04 -6.49 8.15
N GLN A 85 10.89 -6.69 7.14
CA GLN A 85 10.50 -7.37 5.91
C GLN A 85 10.02 -8.80 6.19
N SER A 86 10.69 -9.53 7.08
CA SER A 86 10.30 -10.88 7.48
C SER A 86 8.92 -10.90 8.13
N ARG A 87 8.72 -10.09 9.18
CA ARG A 87 7.44 -10.02 9.91
C ARG A 87 6.28 -9.55 9.06
N ALA A 88 6.49 -8.52 8.24
CA ALA A 88 5.47 -8.04 7.32
C ALA A 88 5.11 -9.12 6.29
N SER A 89 6.10 -9.86 5.76
CA SER A 89 5.85 -10.98 4.85
C SER A 89 5.06 -12.12 5.50
N GLU A 90 5.32 -12.41 6.78
CA GLU A 90 4.57 -13.39 7.56
C GLU A 90 3.13 -12.93 7.78
N LYS A 91 2.92 -11.69 8.20
CA LYS A 91 1.58 -11.10 8.35
C LYS A 91 0.79 -11.14 7.06
N ILE A 92 1.40 -10.82 5.91
CA ILE A 92 0.73 -10.89 4.61
C ILE A 92 0.19 -12.30 4.34
N LYS A 93 1.00 -13.33 4.60
CA LYS A 93 0.60 -14.73 4.42
C LYS A 93 -0.43 -15.19 5.43
N GLU A 94 -0.33 -14.74 6.68
CA GLU A 94 -1.29 -15.06 7.74
C GLU A 94 -2.66 -14.49 7.39
N PHE A 95 -2.72 -13.19 7.08
CA PHE A 95 -3.94 -12.48 6.77
C PHE A 95 -4.56 -12.95 5.43
N SER A 96 -3.74 -13.30 4.43
CA SER A 96 -4.27 -13.87 3.19
C SER A 96 -5.04 -15.17 3.45
N ARG A 97 -4.53 -16.05 4.33
CA ARG A 97 -5.18 -17.32 4.69
C ARG A 97 -6.47 -17.16 5.48
N MET A 98 -6.68 -16.00 6.11
CA MET A 98 -7.90 -15.69 6.84
C MET A 98 -9.02 -15.18 5.93
N MET A 99 -8.72 -14.83 4.67
CA MET A 99 -9.73 -14.40 3.70
C MET A 99 -10.73 -15.52 3.44
N LYS A 100 -12.01 -15.17 3.52
CA LYS A 100 -13.10 -16.12 3.24
C LYS A 100 -13.17 -16.42 1.75
N SER A 101 -13.25 -17.70 1.44
CA SER A 101 -13.54 -18.15 0.07
C SER A 101 -14.88 -17.61 -0.42
N GLY A 102 -14.98 -17.31 -1.71
CA GLY A 102 -16.19 -16.82 -2.35
C GLY A 102 -16.51 -15.34 -2.13
N THR A 103 -15.79 -14.63 -1.26
CA THR A 103 -15.92 -13.17 -1.10
C THR A 103 -14.69 -12.49 -1.71
N PRO A 104 -14.85 -11.49 -2.61
CA PRO A 104 -13.71 -10.78 -3.19
C PRO A 104 -12.85 -10.13 -2.09
N ALA A 105 -11.53 -10.19 -2.25
CA ALA A 105 -10.57 -9.72 -1.28
C ALA A 105 -9.58 -8.72 -1.91
N ILE A 106 -9.45 -7.55 -1.29
CA ILE A 106 -8.49 -6.52 -1.65
C ILE A 106 -7.38 -6.52 -0.61
N PHE A 107 -6.14 -6.54 -1.06
CA PHE A 107 -4.98 -6.22 -0.23
C PHE A 107 -4.54 -4.79 -0.55
N ALA A 108 -4.71 -3.87 0.39
CA ALA A 108 -4.33 -2.46 0.24
C ALA A 108 -3.13 -2.16 1.12
N ALA A 109 -2.02 -1.72 0.53
CA ALA A 109 -0.78 -1.53 1.28
C ALA A 109 0.07 -0.37 0.78
N HIS A 110 0.89 0.20 1.65
CA HIS A 110 1.93 1.15 1.29
C HIS A 110 3.29 0.46 1.52
N LEU A 111 3.95 -0.02 0.47
CA LEU A 111 5.15 -0.87 0.56
C LEU A 111 6.03 -0.66 -0.68
N ALA A 112 7.32 -1.00 -0.59
CA ALA A 112 8.21 -1.07 -1.75
C ALA A 112 8.25 -2.50 -2.33
N ALA A 113 8.28 -2.64 -3.65
CA ALA A 113 8.34 -3.94 -4.32
C ALA A 113 9.62 -4.14 -5.13
N ALA A 114 10.25 -5.32 -5.04
CA ALA A 114 11.56 -5.59 -5.65
C ALA A 114 11.55 -5.41 -7.17
N GLU A 115 10.44 -5.78 -7.81
CA GLU A 115 10.27 -5.75 -9.26
C GLU A 115 9.73 -4.41 -9.78
N ALA A 116 9.49 -3.42 -8.91
CA ALA A 116 8.97 -2.12 -9.33
C ALA A 116 10.02 -1.28 -10.08
N THR A 117 9.53 -0.47 -11.02
CA THR A 117 10.29 0.60 -11.65
C THR A 117 10.15 1.88 -10.84
N TYR A 118 11.29 2.43 -10.43
CA TYR A 118 11.39 3.60 -9.55
C TYR A 118 11.71 4.87 -10.34
N SER A 119 11.07 5.98 -9.98
CA SER A 119 11.35 7.31 -10.49
C SER A 119 12.21 8.12 -9.49
N GLY A 120 13.13 8.93 -10.02
CA GLY A 120 13.91 9.94 -9.28
C GLY A 120 14.18 9.65 -7.80
N SER A 121 13.38 10.26 -6.92
CA SER A 121 13.53 10.27 -5.45
C SER A 121 13.31 8.92 -4.77
N GLU A 122 12.48 8.04 -5.34
CA GLU A 122 12.09 6.77 -4.72
C GLU A 122 13.24 5.76 -4.78
N ARG A 123 13.99 5.80 -5.89
CA ARG A 123 15.18 4.98 -6.06
C ARG A 123 16.22 5.28 -4.98
N SER A 124 16.33 6.54 -4.55
CA SER A 124 17.22 6.95 -3.45
C SER A 124 16.73 6.48 -2.08
N ALA A 125 15.41 6.40 -1.86
CA ALA A 125 14.84 5.90 -0.59
C ALA A 125 15.12 4.40 -0.39
N ILE A 126 15.13 3.62 -1.47
CA ILE A 126 15.30 2.16 -1.41
C ILE A 126 16.74 1.69 -1.36
N ILE A 127 17.71 2.54 -1.69
CA ILE A 127 19.13 2.20 -1.52
C ILE A 127 19.43 2.06 -0.01
N GLY A 128 19.25 0.83 0.49
CA GLY A 128 19.68 0.33 1.80
C GLY A 128 18.79 0.70 3.00
N ARG A 129 17.60 1.29 2.83
CA ARG A 129 16.83 1.82 3.97
C ARG A 129 15.43 1.23 4.12
N ASP A 130 14.72 0.98 3.04
CA ASP A 130 13.32 0.54 3.13
C ASP A 130 13.19 -0.98 2.94
N PRO A 131 12.24 -1.63 3.64
CA PRO A 131 11.96 -3.04 3.42
C PRO A 131 11.34 -3.24 2.03
N VAL A 132 11.87 -4.22 1.27
CA VAL A 132 11.48 -4.46 -0.13
C VAL A 132 10.86 -5.85 -0.25
N PHE A 133 9.66 -5.92 -0.81
CA PHE A 133 8.89 -7.15 -0.90
C PHE A 133 8.90 -7.70 -2.32
N SER A 134 9.10 -9.01 -2.49
CA SER A 134 8.91 -9.62 -3.80
C SER A 134 7.43 -9.67 -4.16
N THR A 135 7.13 -9.52 -5.45
CA THR A 135 5.77 -9.65 -5.99
C THR A 135 5.13 -10.98 -5.59
N LYS A 136 5.92 -12.06 -5.46
CA LYS A 136 5.45 -13.37 -4.97
C LYS A 136 4.85 -13.32 -3.55
N VAL A 137 5.38 -12.48 -2.67
CA VAL A 137 4.81 -12.29 -1.32
C VAL A 137 3.53 -11.45 -1.39
N LEU A 138 3.49 -10.45 -2.26
CA LEU A 138 2.34 -9.55 -2.40
C LEU A 138 1.16 -10.23 -3.11
N ALA A 139 1.42 -11.04 -4.14
CA ALA A 139 0.44 -11.74 -4.97
C ALA A 139 -0.04 -13.06 -4.34
N GLN A 140 -0.53 -13.04 -3.09
CA GLN A 140 -1.17 -14.22 -2.52
C GLN A 140 -2.48 -14.52 -3.27
N LYS A 141 -2.70 -15.79 -3.61
CA LYS A 141 -3.85 -16.25 -4.42
C LYS A 141 -5.22 -16.02 -3.77
N GLU A 142 -5.24 -15.77 -2.46
CA GLU A 142 -6.48 -15.49 -1.74
C GLU A 142 -7.00 -14.08 -2.03
N PHE A 143 -6.12 -13.15 -2.42
CA PHE A 143 -6.49 -11.81 -2.86
C PHE A 143 -6.93 -11.82 -4.32
N ASP A 144 -7.81 -10.87 -4.66
CA ASP A 144 -8.31 -10.65 -6.02
C ASP A 144 -7.76 -9.36 -6.64
N TYR A 145 -7.32 -8.42 -5.80
CA TYR A 145 -6.62 -7.20 -6.22
C TYR A 145 -5.63 -6.77 -5.14
N VAL A 146 -4.43 -6.38 -5.55
CA VAL A 146 -3.43 -5.77 -4.65
C VAL A 146 -3.23 -4.31 -5.03
N ALA A 147 -3.73 -3.41 -4.20
CA ALA A 147 -3.63 -1.97 -4.35
C ALA A 147 -2.41 -1.45 -3.57
N LEU A 148 -1.34 -1.11 -4.28
CA LEU A 148 -0.10 -0.63 -3.66
C LEU A 148 0.03 0.89 -3.76
N GLY A 149 0.56 1.50 -2.71
CA GLY A 149 1.13 2.85 -2.70
C GLY A 149 2.60 2.80 -2.33
N HIS A 150 3.28 3.95 -2.43
CA HIS A 150 4.73 4.22 -2.30
C HIS A 150 5.37 4.57 -3.64
N ILE A 151 5.02 3.86 -4.72
CA ILE A 151 5.55 4.12 -6.06
C ILE A 151 4.66 5.08 -6.83
N HIS A 152 5.24 6.15 -7.36
CA HIS A 152 4.64 7.29 -8.05
C HIS A 152 4.43 7.03 -9.54
N LYS A 153 5.00 5.94 -10.07
CA LYS A 153 4.82 5.49 -11.43
C LYS A 153 3.78 4.37 -11.51
N PHE A 154 2.77 4.57 -12.36
CA PHE A 154 1.80 3.53 -12.69
C PHE A 154 2.48 2.29 -13.26
N GLN A 155 2.15 1.12 -12.71
CA GLN A 155 2.62 -0.18 -13.19
C GLN A 155 1.84 -1.33 -12.52
N ASP A 156 1.78 -2.46 -13.23
CA ASP A 156 1.30 -3.75 -12.71
C ASP A 156 2.45 -4.74 -12.67
N LEU A 157 2.81 -5.17 -11.47
CA LEU A 157 3.92 -6.07 -11.23
C LEU A 157 3.59 -7.54 -11.49
N ASN A 158 2.31 -7.86 -11.66
CA ASN A 158 1.83 -9.21 -11.90
C ASN A 158 0.98 -9.28 -13.19
N LEU A 159 1.42 -8.56 -14.22
CA LEU A 159 0.70 -8.44 -15.50
C LEU A 159 0.29 -9.81 -16.06
N ASN A 160 -0.96 -9.91 -16.53
CA ASN A 160 -1.59 -11.13 -17.07
C ASN A 160 -1.69 -12.31 -16.07
N ASN A 161 -1.46 -12.07 -14.78
CA ASN A 161 -1.60 -13.06 -13.72
C ASN A 161 -2.62 -12.59 -12.67
N HIS A 162 -3.06 -13.53 -11.84
CA HIS A 162 -3.99 -13.25 -10.74
C HIS A 162 -3.30 -13.39 -9.39
N PRO A 163 -3.51 -12.46 -8.43
CA PRO A 163 -4.20 -11.17 -8.60
C PRO A 163 -3.31 -10.13 -9.31
N PRO A 164 -3.90 -9.11 -9.96
CA PRO A 164 -3.14 -7.92 -10.35
C PRO A 164 -2.46 -7.27 -9.14
N VAL A 165 -1.23 -6.78 -9.33
CA VAL A 165 -0.45 -6.11 -8.28
C VAL A 165 -0.06 -4.73 -8.75
N VAL A 166 -0.87 -3.74 -8.39
CA VAL A 166 -0.89 -2.47 -9.11
C VAL A 166 -0.46 -1.34 -8.20
N TYR A 167 0.52 -0.56 -8.67
CA TYR A 167 0.73 0.81 -8.25
C TYR A 167 -0.05 1.71 -9.20
N PRO A 168 -1.01 2.53 -8.74
CA PRO A 168 -1.66 3.53 -9.58
C PRO A 168 -0.72 4.70 -9.90
N GLY A 169 0.39 4.83 -9.17
CA GLY A 169 1.25 6.00 -9.23
C GLY A 169 0.69 7.17 -8.40
N SER A 170 1.37 8.30 -8.48
CA SER A 170 0.88 9.56 -7.93
C SER A 170 -0.11 10.22 -8.90
N ILE A 171 -0.98 11.07 -8.39
CA ILE A 171 -1.92 11.86 -9.22
C ILE A 171 -1.24 13.09 -9.86
N GLU A 172 -0.04 13.44 -9.39
CA GLU A 172 0.76 14.56 -9.90
C GLU A 172 2.26 14.20 -9.95
N ARG A 173 3.02 14.94 -10.74
CA ARG A 173 4.49 14.79 -10.83
C ARG A 173 5.16 15.44 -9.63
N ILE A 174 5.87 14.65 -8.82
CA ILE A 174 6.50 15.15 -7.59
C ILE A 174 7.92 15.69 -7.85
N ASN A 175 8.64 15.08 -8.80
CA ASN A 175 10.00 15.49 -9.18
C ASN A 175 10.22 15.40 -10.70
N PHE A 176 11.29 16.03 -11.21
CA PHE A 176 11.59 16.08 -12.66
C PHE A 176 11.84 14.71 -13.30
N GLY A 177 12.18 13.67 -12.53
CA GLY A 177 12.29 12.31 -13.03
C GLY A 177 10.95 11.71 -13.48
N GLU A 178 9.83 12.28 -13.04
CA GLU A 178 8.47 11.87 -13.38
C GLU A 178 7.88 12.68 -14.56
N GLU A 179 8.67 13.53 -15.22
CA GLU A 179 8.22 14.39 -16.33
C GLU A 179 7.40 13.62 -17.39
N LYS A 180 7.88 12.42 -17.75
CA LYS A 180 7.29 11.58 -18.80
C LYS A 180 6.28 10.57 -18.30
N ASP A 181 6.06 10.49 -16.99
CA ASP A 181 5.10 9.53 -16.43
C ASP A 181 3.68 10.05 -16.62
N ASP A 182 2.79 9.15 -17.04
CA ASP A 182 1.35 9.38 -16.96
C ASP A 182 0.92 9.34 -15.49
N LYS A 183 -0.03 10.19 -15.15
CA LYS A 183 -0.56 10.34 -13.79
C LYS A 183 -2.06 10.09 -13.84
N GLY A 184 -2.60 9.45 -12.83
CA GLY A 184 -3.98 8.99 -12.91
C GLY A 184 -4.43 8.17 -11.71
N ILE A 185 -5.51 7.43 -11.94
CA ILE A 185 -6.11 6.51 -10.97
C ILE A 185 -6.41 5.18 -11.65
N CYS A 186 -6.56 4.12 -10.87
CA CYS A 186 -7.07 2.85 -11.37
C CYS A 186 -8.55 2.72 -11.00
N LEU A 187 -9.41 2.57 -12.01
CA LEU A 187 -10.79 2.11 -11.84
C LEU A 187 -10.78 0.58 -11.86
N VAL A 188 -11.24 -0.03 -10.78
CA VAL A 188 -11.15 -1.49 -10.58
C VAL A 188 -12.55 -2.10 -10.51
N ASN A 189 -12.81 -3.09 -11.36
CA ASN A 189 -13.98 -3.95 -11.26
C ASN A 189 -13.57 -5.20 -10.48
N ILE A 190 -13.82 -5.18 -9.17
CA ILE A 190 -13.45 -6.27 -8.26
C ILE A 190 -14.45 -7.43 -8.35
N GLU A 191 -13.94 -8.62 -8.62
CA GLU A 191 -14.70 -9.87 -8.63
C GLU A 191 -13.79 -11.01 -8.16
N LYS A 192 -14.37 -11.96 -7.41
CA LYS A 192 -13.62 -13.13 -6.93
C LYS A 192 -13.08 -13.92 -8.13
N GLY A 193 -11.75 -14.00 -8.24
CA GLY A 193 -11.04 -14.72 -9.30
C GLY A 193 -11.04 -14.06 -10.68
N ASN A 194 -11.76 -12.94 -10.89
CA ASN A 194 -11.96 -12.34 -12.22
C ASN A 194 -11.89 -10.80 -12.18
N THR A 195 -10.95 -10.26 -11.42
CA THR A 195 -10.79 -8.80 -11.31
C THR A 195 -10.14 -8.19 -12.56
N SER A 196 -10.66 -7.05 -13.00
CA SER A 196 -10.06 -6.22 -14.05
C SER A 196 -9.87 -4.78 -13.56
N TYR A 197 -8.95 -4.05 -14.18
CA TYR A 197 -8.73 -2.64 -13.90
C TYR A 197 -8.44 -1.85 -15.17
N GLU A 198 -8.76 -0.57 -15.13
CA GLU A 198 -8.44 0.41 -16.17
C GLU A 198 -7.68 1.57 -15.51
N PHE A 199 -6.54 1.94 -16.09
CA PHE A 199 -5.86 3.16 -15.70
C PHE A 199 -6.53 4.35 -16.41
N ILE A 200 -7.03 5.30 -15.63
CA ILE A 200 -7.66 6.52 -16.11
C ILE A 200 -6.66 7.67 -15.94
N PRO A 201 -6.07 8.19 -17.03
CA PRO A 201 -5.18 9.33 -16.96
C PRO A 201 -5.92 10.57 -16.44
N LEU A 202 -5.23 11.34 -15.61
CA LEU A 202 -5.70 12.62 -15.09
C LEU A 202 -4.81 13.75 -15.63
N PRO A 203 -5.35 14.98 -15.77
CA PRO A 203 -4.54 16.14 -16.05
C PRO A 203 -3.50 16.33 -14.92
N ALA A 204 -2.23 16.36 -15.30
CA ALA A 204 -1.11 16.64 -14.39
C ALA A 204 -0.30 17.82 -14.93
N ARG A 205 0.28 18.62 -14.02
CA ARG A 205 1.09 19.79 -14.37
C ARG A 205 2.21 19.39 -15.34
N LYS A 206 2.31 20.08 -16.48
CA LYS A 206 3.41 19.92 -17.43
C LYS A 206 4.67 20.57 -16.86
N PHE A 207 5.78 19.85 -16.92
CA PHE A 207 7.08 20.44 -16.67
C PHE A 207 7.58 21.05 -17.99
N VAL A 208 8.30 22.16 -17.89
CA VAL A 208 8.77 22.98 -19.00
C VAL A 208 10.25 23.24 -18.84
#